data_AF-A0A0C9MQX8-F1
#
_entry.id   AF-A0A0C9MQX8-F1
#
_cell.length_a   1.000
_cell.length_b   1.000
_cell.length_c   1.000
_cell.angle_alpha   90.00
_cell.angle_beta   90.00
_cell.angle_gamma   90.00
#
_symmetry.space_group_name_H-M   'P 1'
#
loop_
_entity.id
_entity.type
_entity.pdbx_description
1 polymer ?
#
loop_
_entity_poly.entity_id
_entity_poly.type
_entity_poly.pdbx_seq_one_letter_code
_entity_poly.pdbx_strand_id
1 'polypeptide(L)'
;MVQVTFLILTIFSLIYAGLFGGRDGRWAAGFIVLAVVLTMVDDLLRPSYVTVHPVAVAIDVALLGALMVLMLLSRSYWPIWMASAQMLTTISHCAVAFVPQFVPKIYYALSTVWAIPCLGAMVLGIALDRRSGKVIN
;
A
#
# COMPACT_ATOMS: atom_id res chain seq x y z
N MET A 1 9.57 3.66 -16.67
CA MET A 1 10.68 3.14 -15.84
C MET A 1 10.23 2.91 -14.40
N VAL A 2 9.93 3.95 -13.61
CA VAL A 2 9.55 3.83 -12.17
C VAL A 2 8.34 2.92 -11.91
N GLN A 3 7.27 3.03 -12.71
CA GLN A 3 6.04 2.26 -12.51
C GLN A 3 6.21 0.75 -12.74
N VAL A 4 7.04 0.35 -13.71
CA VAL A 4 7.31 -1.07 -13.97
C VAL A 4 8.13 -1.68 -12.83
N THR A 5 9.12 -0.95 -12.33
CA THR A 5 9.90 -1.37 -11.15
C THR A 5 9.01 -1.56 -9.92
N PHE A 6 8.08 -0.63 -9.71
CA PHE A 6 7.10 -0.71 -8.62
C PHE A 6 6.19 -1.94 -8.73
N LEU A 7 5.66 -2.23 -9.94
CA LEU A 7 4.82 -3.40 -10.18
C LEU A 7 5.59 -4.70 -9.93
N ILE A 8 6.83 -4.79 -10.41
CA ILE A 8 7.69 -5.95 -10.17
C ILE A 8 7.89 -6.16 -8.66
N LEU A 9 8.26 -5.11 -7.93
CA LEU A 9 8.47 -5.18 -6.48
C LEU A 9 7.18 -5.58 -5.74
N THR A 10 6.04 -5.04 -6.18
CA THR A 10 4.73 -5.38 -5.63
C THR A 10 4.41 -6.86 -5.86
N ILE A 11 4.54 -7.37 -7.09
CA ILE A 11 4.29 -8.78 -7.43
C ILE A 11 5.17 -9.70 -6.58
N PHE A 12 6.46 -9.45 -6.51
CA PHE A 12 7.37 -10.28 -5.70
C PHE A 12 7.03 -10.22 -4.20
N SER A 13 6.67 -9.04 -3.68
CA SER A 13 6.26 -8.87 -2.28
C SER A 13 4.96 -9.63 -1.97
N LEU A 14 4.00 -9.59 -2.89
CA LEU A 14 2.73 -10.30 -2.78
C LEU A 14 2.91 -11.82 -2.82
N ILE A 15 3.73 -12.32 -3.74
CA ILE A 15 4.08 -13.74 -3.83
C ILE A 15 4.75 -14.18 -2.52
N TYR A 16 5.72 -13.41 -2.04
CA TYR A 16 6.41 -13.71 -0.79
C TYR A 16 5.44 -13.75 0.40
N ALA A 17 4.56 -12.74 0.52
CA ALA A 17 3.58 -12.68 1.59
C ALA A 17 2.54 -13.80 1.52
N GLY A 18 2.08 -14.18 0.32
CA GLY A 18 1.14 -15.29 0.13
C GLY A 18 1.72 -16.66 0.48
N LEU A 19 2.98 -16.90 0.11
CA LEU A 19 3.67 -18.16 0.36
C LEU A 19 4.16 -18.28 1.81
N PHE A 20 4.63 -17.19 2.40
CA PHE A 20 5.41 -17.25 3.65
C PHE A 20 4.84 -16.44 4.81
N GLY A 21 3.80 -15.64 4.59
CA GLY A 21 3.25 -14.68 5.57
C GLY A 21 2.15 -15.19 6.49
N GLY A 22 1.81 -16.49 6.46
CA GLY A 22 0.70 -17.06 7.25
C GLY A 22 -0.63 -16.33 6.98
N ARG A 23 -1.52 -16.26 7.98
CA ARG A 23 -2.82 -15.58 7.84
C ARG A 23 -2.66 -14.08 7.63
N ASP A 24 -1.90 -13.41 8.49
CA ASP A 24 -1.80 -11.94 8.49
C ASP A 24 -1.13 -11.41 7.22
N GLY A 25 -0.08 -12.08 6.73
CA GLY A 25 0.56 -11.74 5.46
C GLY A 25 -0.34 -12.00 4.24
N ARG A 26 -1.17 -13.05 4.28
CA ARG A 26 -2.18 -13.31 3.22
C ARG A 26 -3.28 -12.24 3.19
N TRP A 27 -3.75 -11.78 4.36
CA TRP A 27 -4.69 -10.66 4.44
C TRP A 27 -4.07 -9.37 3.89
N ALA A 28 -2.85 -9.04 4.32
CA ALA A 28 -2.12 -7.87 3.81
C ALA A 28 -1.98 -7.93 2.28
N ALA A 29 -1.53 -9.08 1.75
CA ALA A 29 -1.41 -9.29 0.31
C ALA A 29 -2.75 -9.15 -0.41
N GLY A 30 -3.83 -9.71 0.15
CA GLY A 30 -5.18 -9.60 -0.40
C GLY A 30 -5.66 -8.15 -0.48
N PHE A 31 -5.45 -7.34 0.57
CA PHE A 31 -5.82 -5.92 0.57
C PHE A 31 -5.05 -5.12 -0.47
N ILE A 32 -3.73 -5.37 -0.60
CA ILE A 32 -2.90 -4.68 -1.60
C ILE A 32 -3.32 -5.09 -3.02
N VAL A 33 -3.55 -6.38 -3.29
CA VAL A 33 -4.03 -6.85 -4.60
C VAL A 33 -5.36 -6.19 -4.94
N LEU A 34 -6.30 -6.16 -4.00
CA LEU A 34 -7.60 -5.54 -4.22
C LEU A 34 -7.46 -4.05 -4.55
N ALA A 35 -6.64 -3.31 -3.80
CA ALA A 35 -6.39 -1.90 -4.06
C ALA A 35 -5.77 -1.68 -5.45
N VAL A 36 -4.76 -2.47 -5.83
CA VAL A 36 -4.12 -2.38 -7.16
C VAL A 36 -5.13 -2.65 -8.27
N VAL A 37 -5.97 -3.68 -8.14
CA VAL A 37 -7.00 -4.00 -9.14
C VAL A 37 -8.03 -2.87 -9.24
N LEU A 38 -8.49 -2.32 -8.12
CA LEU A 38 -9.43 -1.20 -8.12
C LEU A 38 -8.84 0.05 -8.79
N THR A 39 -7.57 0.36 -8.52
CA THR A 39 -6.88 1.50 -9.15
C THR A 39 -6.70 1.26 -10.65
N MET A 40 -6.35 0.04 -11.08
CA MET A 40 -6.25 -0.29 -12.51
C MET A 40 -7.60 -0.16 -13.23
N VAL A 41 -8.69 -0.55 -12.58
CA VAL A 41 -10.05 -0.41 -13.14
C VAL A 41 -10.44 1.06 -13.24
N ASP A 42 -10.14 1.90 -12.24
CA ASP A 42 -10.39 3.34 -12.31
C ASP A 42 -9.61 4.00 -13.45
N ASP A 43 -8.32 3.69 -13.58
CA ASP A 43 -7.45 4.18 -14.65
C ASP A 43 -7.98 3.78 -16.05
N LEU A 44 -8.48 2.54 -16.20
CA LEU A 44 -9.03 2.07 -17.47
C LEU A 44 -10.34 2.79 -17.84
N LEU A 45 -11.18 3.09 -16.85
CA LEU A 45 -12.45 3.78 -17.05
C LEU A 45 -12.27 5.28 -17.31
N ARG A 46 -11.19 5.90 -16.81
CA ARG A 46 -10.93 7.34 -16.92
C ARG A 46 -9.44 7.66 -17.12
N PRO A 47 -8.91 7.59 -18.36
CA PRO A 47 -7.49 7.84 -18.64
C PRO A 47 -7.01 9.30 -18.48
N SER A 48 -7.82 10.21 -17.94
CA SER A 48 -7.51 11.65 -17.85
C SER A 48 -6.79 11.99 -16.53
N TYR A 49 -5.46 11.98 -16.55
CA TYR A 49 -4.58 12.28 -15.41
C TYR A 49 -4.45 13.78 -15.04
N VAL A 50 -5.41 14.62 -15.43
CA VAL A 50 -5.28 16.09 -15.32
C VAL A 50 -5.64 16.61 -13.91
N THR A 51 -6.34 15.82 -13.10
CA THR A 51 -6.85 16.22 -11.78
C THR A 51 -6.72 15.11 -10.74
N VAL A 52 -6.72 15.46 -9.45
CA VAL A 52 -6.80 14.48 -8.35
C VAL A 52 -8.03 13.61 -8.55
N HIS A 53 -7.84 12.30 -8.72
CA HIS A 53 -8.93 11.34 -8.87
C HIS A 53 -9.53 11.06 -7.49
N PRO A 54 -10.77 11.51 -7.19
CA PRO A 54 -11.38 11.26 -5.89
C PRO A 54 -11.58 9.76 -5.62
N VAL A 55 -11.69 8.95 -6.68
CA VAL A 55 -11.78 7.48 -6.58
C VAL A 55 -10.47 6.87 -6.09
N ALA A 56 -9.32 7.29 -6.62
CA ALA A 56 -8.02 6.84 -6.13
C ALA A 56 -7.83 7.17 -4.64
N VAL A 57 -8.21 8.38 -4.22
CA VAL A 57 -8.18 8.77 -2.80
C VAL A 57 -9.08 7.86 -1.96
N ALA A 58 -10.28 7.54 -2.43
CA ALA A 58 -11.20 6.65 -1.72
C ALA A 58 -10.63 5.22 -1.60
N ILE A 59 -9.94 4.72 -2.63
CA ILE A 59 -9.25 3.42 -2.59
C ILE A 59 -8.14 3.44 -1.54
N ASP A 60 -7.32 4.49 -1.50
CA ASP A 60 -6.23 4.62 -0.53
C ASP A 60 -6.73 4.75 0.92
N VAL A 61 -7.84 5.45 1.14
CA VAL A 61 -8.51 5.54 2.44
C VAL A 61 -9.11 4.19 2.86
N ALA A 62 -9.72 3.46 1.93
CA ALA A 62 -10.24 2.13 2.20
C ALA A 62 -9.11 1.14 2.54
N LEU A 63 -7.99 1.20 1.80
CA LEU A 63 -6.80 0.41 2.09
C LEU A 63 -6.21 0.76 3.46
N LEU A 64 -6.16 2.06 3.81
CA LEU A 64 -5.74 2.50 5.14
C LEU A 64 -6.62 1.87 6.24
N GLY A 65 -7.94 1.91 6.08
CA GLY A 65 -8.88 1.29 7.01
C GLY A 65 -8.64 -0.22 7.16
N ALA A 66 -8.44 -0.93 6.05
CA ALA A 66 -8.14 -2.36 6.06
C ALA A 66 -6.81 -2.68 6.78
N LEU A 67 -5.77 -1.89 6.52
CA LEU A 67 -4.46 -2.04 7.17
C LEU A 67 -4.51 -1.67 8.67
N MET A 68 -5.32 -0.69 9.07
CA MET A 68 -5.56 -0.37 10.47
C MET A 68 -6.27 -1.52 11.20
N VAL A 69 -7.29 -2.13 10.58
CA VAL A 69 -7.95 -3.31 11.15
C VAL A 69 -6.96 -4.47 11.26
N LEU A 70 -6.15 -4.73 10.23
CA LEU A 70 -5.11 -5.75 10.28
C LEU A 70 -4.09 -5.47 11.40
N MET A 71 -3.68 -4.20 11.55
CA MET A 71 -2.77 -3.76 12.62
C MET A 71 -3.33 -4.06 14.01
N LEU A 72 -4.62 -3.81 14.24
CA LEU A 72 -5.25 -4.05 15.54
C LEU A 72 -5.47 -5.53 15.84
N LEU A 73 -5.63 -6.37 14.80
CA LEU A 73 -5.90 -7.80 14.95
C LEU A 73 -4.63 -8.67 14.91
N SER A 74 -3.54 -8.17 14.33
CA SER A 74 -2.29 -8.92 14.17
C SER A 74 -1.52 -9.02 15.48
N ARG A 75 -0.83 -10.15 15.67
CA ARG A 75 0.13 -10.34 16.78
C ARG A 75 1.54 -9.87 16.41
N SER A 76 1.73 -9.38 15.19
CA SER A 76 3.00 -8.92 14.68
C SER A 76 3.06 -7.40 14.64
N TYR A 77 4.27 -6.85 14.75
CA TYR A 77 4.49 -5.39 14.79
C TYR A 77 4.59 -4.77 13.39
N TRP A 78 4.84 -5.56 12.35
CA TRP A 78 5.03 -5.04 10.99
C TRP A 78 3.80 -4.39 10.36
N PRO A 79 2.54 -4.79 10.64
CA PRO A 79 1.38 -4.10 10.06
C PRO A 79 1.24 -2.65 10.52
N ILE A 80 1.81 -2.27 11.68
CA ILE A 80 1.85 -0.88 12.15
C ILE A 80 2.58 0.01 11.16
N TRP A 81 3.72 -0.48 10.65
CA TRP A 81 4.53 0.22 9.66
C TRP A 81 3.83 0.34 8.30
N MET A 82 3.02 -0.65 7.94
CA MET A 82 2.20 -0.57 6.73
C MET A 82 1.10 0.48 6.86
N ALA A 83 0.37 0.46 7.98
CA ALA A 83 -0.69 1.42 8.25
C ALA A 83 -0.14 2.86 8.30
N SER A 84 1.04 3.08 8.89
CA SER A 84 1.67 4.40 8.93
C SER A 84 2.11 4.88 7.55
N ALA A 85 2.71 4.00 6.74
CA ALA A 85 3.08 4.32 5.36
C ALA A 85 1.84 4.67 4.52
N GLN A 86 0.76 3.89 4.64
CA GLN A 86 -0.49 4.17 3.94
C GLN A 86 -1.17 5.47 4.42
N MET A 87 -1.03 5.80 5.71
CA MET A 87 -1.50 7.07 6.26
C MET A 87 -0.78 8.26 5.62
N LEU A 88 0.53 8.15 5.42
CA LEU A 88 1.34 9.19 4.75
C LEU A 88 0.96 9.36 3.27
N THR A 89 0.64 8.26 2.56
CA THR A 89 0.04 8.31 1.23
C THR A 89 -1.28 9.09 1.26
N THR A 90 -2.16 8.74 2.20
CA THR A 90 -3.48 9.38 2.35
C THR A 90 -3.37 10.88 2.63
N ILE A 91 -2.45 11.28 3.53
CA ILE A 91 -2.17 12.69 3.84
C ILE A 91 -1.62 13.44 2.62
N SER A 92 -0.85 12.77 1.76
CA SER A 92 -0.33 13.38 0.53
C SER A 92 -1.45 13.78 -0.44
N HIS A 93 -2.58 13.07 -0.43
CA HIS A 93 -3.78 13.48 -1.17
C HIS A 93 -4.45 14.72 -0.56
N CYS A 94 -4.52 14.80 0.78
CA CYS A 94 -5.03 15.99 1.47
C CYS A 94 -4.21 17.23 1.13
N ALA A 95 -2.88 17.12 1.02
CA ALA A 95 -2.01 18.25 0.71
C ALA A 95 -2.35 18.94 -0.63
N VAL A 96 -2.77 18.17 -1.65
CA VAL A 96 -3.18 18.74 -2.95
C VAL A 96 -4.53 19.44 -2.86
N ALA A 97 -5.45 18.95 -2.02
CA ALA A 97 -6.74 19.61 -1.82
C ALA A 97 -6.60 21.02 -1.22
N PHE A 98 -5.55 21.26 -0.42
CA PHE A 98 -5.31 22.55 0.23
C PHE A 98 -4.36 23.49 -0.53
N VAL A 99 -3.67 23.02 -1.58
CA VAL A 99 -2.66 23.80 -2.31
C VAL A 99 -3.02 23.84 -3.81
N PRO A 100 -3.63 24.95 -4.30
CA PRO A 100 -4.13 25.07 -5.67
C PRO A 100 -3.07 24.97 -6.79
N GLN A 101 -1.79 25.13 -6.45
CA GLN A 101 -0.65 25.18 -7.38
C GLN A 101 0.38 24.10 -7.07
N PHE A 102 -0.11 22.91 -6.72
CA PHE A 102 0.74 21.76 -6.43
C PHE A 102 1.31 21.17 -7.72
N VAL A 103 2.63 20.99 -7.76
CA VAL A 103 3.32 20.43 -8.93
C VAL A 103 2.94 18.94 -9.08
N PRO A 104 2.32 18.50 -10.20
CA PRO A 104 1.83 17.12 -10.35
C PRO A 104 2.92 16.05 -10.18
N LYS A 105 4.16 16.37 -10.58
CA LYS A 105 5.32 15.48 -10.40
C LYS A 105 5.65 15.21 -8.94
N ILE A 106 5.56 16.23 -8.08
CA ILE A 106 5.86 16.11 -6.64
C ILE A 106 4.74 15.31 -5.97
N TYR A 107 3.49 15.56 -6.35
CA TYR A 107 2.35 14.77 -5.90
C TYR A 107 2.52 13.28 -6.22
N TYR A 108 2.82 12.95 -7.48
CA TYR A 108 3.03 11.56 -7.89
C TYR A 108 4.20 10.91 -7.14
N ALA A 109 5.28 11.65 -6.90
CA ALA A 109 6.41 11.14 -6.12
C ALA A 109 6.01 10.87 -4.66
N LEU A 110 5.29 11.80 -4.02
CA LEU A 110 4.85 11.66 -2.64
C LEU A 110 3.81 10.54 -2.47
N SER A 111 2.89 10.36 -3.41
CA SER A 111 1.91 9.28 -3.35
C SER A 111 2.55 7.90 -3.57
N THR A 112 3.63 7.80 -4.34
CA THR A 112 4.26 6.50 -4.67
C THR A 112 5.41 6.12 -3.75
N VAL A 113 6.14 7.09 -3.17
CA VAL A 113 7.35 6.80 -2.37
C VAL A 113 7.04 5.96 -1.13
N TRP A 114 5.87 6.17 -0.51
CA TRP A 114 5.47 5.46 0.71
C TRP A 114 5.07 4.00 0.48
N ALA A 115 4.80 3.62 -0.76
CA ALA A 115 4.54 2.23 -1.09
C ALA A 115 5.77 1.34 -0.88
N ILE A 116 7.00 1.90 -0.99
CA ILE A 116 8.25 1.16 -0.72
C ILE A 116 8.37 0.79 0.78
N PRO A 117 8.27 1.73 1.75
CA PRO A 117 8.17 1.40 3.17
C PRO A 117 7.04 0.43 3.51
N CYS A 118 5.87 0.58 2.87
CA CYS A 118 4.74 -0.31 3.10
C CYS A 118 5.06 -1.76 2.71
N LEU A 119 5.51 -1.98 1.47
CA LEU A 119 5.88 -3.32 0.98
C LEU A 119 7.12 -3.88 1.70
N GLY A 120 8.09 -3.01 1.98
CA GLY A 120 9.29 -3.36 2.74
C GLY A 120 8.97 -3.83 4.16
N ALA A 121 8.08 -3.14 4.87
CA ALA A 121 7.62 -3.54 6.19
C ALA A 121 6.95 -4.93 6.17
N MET A 122 6.09 -5.19 5.18
CA MET A 122 5.47 -6.50 5.01
C MET A 122 6.51 -7.61 4.81
N VAL A 123 7.42 -7.43 3.84
CA VAL A 123 8.42 -8.44 3.49
C VAL A 123 9.41 -8.67 4.63
N LEU A 124 9.99 -7.60 5.19
CA LEU A 124 10.94 -7.69 6.30
C LEU A 124 10.27 -8.20 7.57
N GLY A 125 9.05 -7.75 7.85
CA GLY A 125 8.26 -8.20 8.99
C GLY A 125 8.00 -9.70 8.96
N ILE A 126 7.52 -10.22 7.82
CA ILE A 126 7.31 -11.65 7.61
C ILE A 126 8.64 -12.42 7.73
N ALA A 127 9.72 -11.90 7.15
CA ALA A 127 11.03 -12.55 7.23
C ALA A 127 11.56 -12.63 8.68
N LEU A 128 11.37 -11.59 9.47
CA LEU A 128 11.76 -11.54 10.88
C LEU A 128 10.88 -12.44 11.75
N ASP A 129 9.56 -12.43 11.55
CA ASP A 129 8.64 -13.30 12.28
C ASP A 129 8.99 -14.78 12.02
N ARG A 130 9.30 -15.14 10.76
CA ARG A 130 9.78 -16.48 10.40
C ARG A 130 11.08 -16.87 11.10
N ARG A 131 12.07 -15.98 11.12
CA ARG A 131 13.35 -16.23 11.81
C ARG A 131 13.19 -16.40 13.31
N SER A 132 12.24 -15.70 13.91
CA SER A 132 11.95 -15.80 15.35
C SER A 132 11.19 -17.07 15.75
N GLY A 133 10.80 -17.92 14.80
CA GLY A 133 10.03 -19.13 15.07
C GLY A 133 8.60 -18.86 15.55
N LYS A 134 8.09 -17.63 15.40
CA LYS A 134 6.68 -17.32 15.68
C LYS A 134 5.80 -18.19 14.80
N VAL A 135 4.84 -18.87 15.42
CA VAL A 135 3.80 -19.62 14.70
C VAL A 135 2.94 -18.61 13.97
N ILE A 136 3.15 -18.54 12.65
CA ILE A 136 2.34 -17.74 11.74
C ILE A 136 1.07 -18.55 11.49
N ASN A 137 0.09 -18.41 12.40
CA ASN A 137 -1.25 -18.99 12.22
C ASN A 137 -1.88 -18.51 10.92
#